data_AF-A0A317IFT1-F1
#
_entry.id   AF-A0A317IFT1-F1
#
_cell.length_a   1.000
_cell.length_b   1.000
_cell.length_c   1.000
_cell.angle_alpha   90.00
_cell.angle_beta   90.00
_cell.angle_gamma   90.00
#
_symmetry.space_group_name_H-M   'P 1'
#
loop_
_entity.id
_entity.type
_entity.pdbx_description
1 polymer ?
#
loop_
_entity_poly.entity_id
_entity_poly.type
_entity_poly.pdbx_seq_one_letter_code
_entity_poly.pdbx_strand_id
1 'polypeptide(L)'
;MSSVKFVLILFLALMTIRPGLAVDETEEEFVPTEGALKGGTINSNQLLELGMVSPRSLVIEGEKALYSGDPDRAITVLHRSLDRDYEDADAHTFLARALEMKLKSQAERDPELYNECVKEWLVVLRNHSGMERGEGAHGINILGHLYEDEEHGVDARKHLVKLTGYAPKPWETSAKYLKRVLLPTSGTVSGAVVKDKSKEKSKDDK
;
A
#
# COMPACT_ATOMS: atom_id res chain seq x y z
N MET A 1 -45.95 -12.30 -78.17
CA MET A 1 -46.88 -11.51 -77.35
C MET A 1 -46.96 -12.19 -75.99
N SER A 2 -45.90 -12.08 -75.18
CA SER A 2 -45.65 -11.04 -74.16
C SER A 2 -46.16 -11.45 -72.78
N SER A 3 -45.28 -12.22 -72.15
CA SER A 3 -45.02 -12.49 -70.73
C SER A 3 -45.61 -11.50 -69.71
N VAL A 4 -46.31 -12.04 -68.72
CA VAL A 4 -46.54 -11.41 -67.41
C VAL A 4 -45.67 -12.15 -66.38
N LYS A 5 -44.51 -11.59 -66.07
CA LYS A 5 -43.66 -11.92 -64.93
C LYS A 5 -42.92 -10.64 -64.53
N PHE A 6 -42.75 -10.44 -63.23
CA PHE A 6 -42.08 -9.35 -62.48
C PHE A 6 -43.01 -8.38 -61.75
N VAL A 7 -42.50 -7.92 -60.60
CA VAL A 7 -43.08 -7.05 -59.56
C VAL A 7 -43.79 -7.87 -58.46
N LEU A 8 -43.36 -7.95 -57.20
CA LEU A 8 -42.20 -7.40 -56.48
C LEU A 8 -42.14 -8.17 -55.15
N ILE A 9 -41.11 -8.99 -54.93
CA ILE A 9 -40.71 -9.39 -53.57
C ILE A 9 -39.73 -8.32 -53.12
N LEU A 10 -40.12 -7.46 -52.17
CA LEU A 10 -39.18 -6.60 -51.48
C LEU A 10 -39.64 -6.31 -50.05
N PHE A 11 -39.05 -7.08 -49.14
CA PHE A 11 -38.62 -6.68 -47.80
C PHE A 11 -39.61 -5.85 -46.96
N LEU A 12 -40.51 -6.57 -46.30
CA LEU A 12 -41.23 -6.11 -45.12
C LEU A 12 -40.28 -6.22 -43.91
N ALA A 13 -39.40 -5.24 -43.75
CA ALA A 13 -38.51 -5.12 -42.59
C ALA A 13 -38.23 -3.64 -42.29
N LEU A 14 -39.21 -2.94 -41.71
CA LEU A 14 -38.93 -1.73 -40.94
C LEU A 14 -39.82 -1.68 -39.70
N MET A 15 -39.16 -1.86 -38.56
CA MET A 15 -39.38 -1.12 -37.32
C MET A 15 -40.75 -1.29 -36.64
N THR A 16 -40.96 -2.47 -36.03
CA THR A 16 -41.67 -2.52 -34.75
C THR A 16 -40.64 -2.47 -33.62
N ILE A 17 -40.40 -1.26 -33.10
CA ILE A 17 -39.71 -1.08 -31.82
C ILE A 17 -40.64 -1.66 -30.75
N ARG A 18 -40.31 -2.84 -30.24
CA ARG A 18 -40.91 -3.36 -29.01
C ARG A 18 -40.23 -2.65 -27.83
N PRO A 19 -40.95 -1.98 -26.92
CA PRO A 19 -40.38 -1.67 -25.62
C PRO A 19 -40.09 -3.01 -24.95
N GLY A 20 -38.80 -3.27 -24.68
CA GLY A 20 -38.37 -4.41 -23.90
C GLY A 20 -38.99 -4.31 -22.51
N LEU A 21 -39.75 -5.34 -22.15
CA LEU A 21 -40.05 -5.70 -20.77
C LEU A 21 -38.72 -5.88 -20.04
N ALA A 22 -38.39 -4.97 -19.13
CA ALA A 22 -37.42 -5.25 -18.08
C ALA A 22 -38.08 -6.24 -17.12
N VAL A 23 -37.43 -7.39 -16.96
CA VAL A 23 -37.79 -8.41 -15.98
C VAL A 23 -37.44 -7.85 -14.61
N ASP A 24 -38.44 -7.85 -13.75
CA ASP A 24 -38.39 -7.52 -12.33
C ASP A 24 -37.72 -8.71 -11.60
N GLU A 25 -36.42 -8.63 -11.36
CA GLU A 25 -35.69 -9.56 -10.49
C GLU A 25 -35.34 -8.86 -9.18
N THR A 26 -36.14 -9.20 -8.17
CA THR A 26 -35.85 -9.16 -6.73
C THR A 26 -35.37 -7.83 -6.17
N GLU A 27 -36.35 -7.03 -5.72
CA GLU A 27 -36.16 -6.08 -4.63
C GLU A 27 -35.67 -6.83 -3.38
N GLU A 28 -34.36 -6.82 -3.15
CA GLU A 28 -33.86 -6.94 -1.78
C GLU A 28 -34.34 -5.69 -1.04
N GLU A 29 -35.38 -5.90 -0.24
CA GLU A 29 -35.96 -4.94 0.69
C GLU A 29 -34.85 -4.36 1.58
N PHE A 30 -34.33 -3.20 1.21
CA PHE A 30 -33.50 -2.38 2.07
C PHE A 30 -34.38 -1.90 3.22
N VAL A 31 -34.42 -2.68 4.30
CA VAL A 31 -35.03 -2.27 5.56
C VAL A 31 -34.22 -1.07 6.07
N PRO A 32 -34.75 0.16 6.03
CA PRO A 32 -34.05 1.30 6.56
C PRO A 32 -34.04 1.09 8.08
N THR A 33 -32.87 0.83 8.64
CA THR A 33 -32.72 0.89 10.10
C THR A 33 -33.01 2.34 10.49
N GLU A 34 -34.16 2.56 11.12
CA GLU A 34 -34.63 3.87 11.54
C GLU A 34 -33.64 4.49 12.52
N GLY A 35 -32.76 5.34 11.98
CA GLY A 35 -31.73 6.07 12.70
C GLY A 35 -31.44 7.40 12.00
N ALA A 36 -32.49 8.19 11.74
CA ALA A 36 -32.49 9.62 11.46
C ALA A 36 -31.20 10.23 10.84
N LEU A 37 -31.02 10.13 9.52
CA LEU A 37 -30.15 11.05 8.78
C LEU A 37 -30.99 12.20 8.22
N LYS A 38 -31.23 13.21 9.07
CA LYS A 38 -31.63 14.54 8.60
C LYS A 38 -30.50 15.10 7.74
N GLY A 39 -30.81 15.49 6.50
CA GLY A 39 -29.87 16.01 5.50
C GLY A 39 -28.88 17.03 6.06
N GLY A 40 -27.71 16.54 6.45
CA GLY A 40 -26.58 17.29 6.96
C GLY A 40 -25.32 16.81 6.27
N THR A 41 -24.37 17.71 6.07
CA THR A 41 -23.03 17.40 5.57
C THR A 41 -22.42 16.30 6.43
N ILE A 42 -22.28 15.10 5.86
CA ILE A 42 -21.62 13.97 6.51
C ILE A 42 -20.13 14.28 6.54
N ASN A 43 -19.57 14.45 7.73
CA ASN A 43 -18.13 14.59 7.88
C ASN A 43 -17.46 13.23 7.74
N SER A 44 -16.24 13.17 7.22
CA SER A 44 -15.48 11.92 7.03
C SER A 44 -15.43 11.07 8.30
N ASN A 45 -15.39 11.70 9.48
CA ASN A 45 -15.42 11.01 10.78
C ASN A 45 -16.73 10.22 11.01
N GLN A 46 -17.88 10.73 10.57
CA GLN A 46 -19.17 10.03 10.69
C GLN A 46 -19.30 8.89 9.68
N LEU A 47 -18.70 9.04 8.50
CA LEU A 47 -18.63 7.96 7.51
C LEU A 47 -17.73 6.80 8.01
N LEU A 48 -16.65 7.13 8.71
CA LEU A 48 -15.76 6.17 9.35
C LEU A 48 -16.45 5.37 10.47
N GLU A 49 -17.31 6.02 11.26
CA GLU A 49 -18.11 5.37 12.31
C GLU A 49 -19.21 4.46 11.76
N LEU A 50 -19.69 4.71 10.54
CA LEU A 50 -20.75 3.94 9.87
C LEU A 50 -20.26 2.64 9.20
N GLY A 51 -18.99 2.27 9.36
CA GLY A 51 -18.44 0.98 8.90
C GLY A 51 -18.20 0.87 7.39
N MET A 52 -18.55 1.89 6.59
CA MET A 52 -18.24 1.97 5.15
C MET A 52 -16.86 2.58 4.91
N VAL A 53 -15.83 1.96 5.49
CA VAL A 53 -14.46 2.49 5.47
C VAL A 53 -13.69 1.93 4.29
N SER A 54 -13.62 2.71 3.21
CA SER A 54 -12.71 2.43 2.09
C SER A 54 -11.25 2.64 2.52
N PRO A 55 -10.27 1.84 2.06
CA PRO A 55 -8.84 2.07 2.32
C PRO A 55 -8.44 3.52 2.04
N ARG A 56 -8.91 4.08 0.91
CA ARG A 56 -8.62 5.47 0.53
C ARG A 56 -9.13 6.50 1.55
N SER A 57 -10.26 6.24 2.21
CA SER A 57 -10.78 7.13 3.25
C SER A 57 -9.89 7.16 4.50
N LEU A 58 -9.24 6.04 4.83
CA LEU A 58 -8.26 5.96 5.91
C LEU A 58 -6.99 6.72 5.55
N VAL A 59 -6.53 6.63 4.31
CA VAL A 59 -5.38 7.43 3.85
C VAL A 59 -5.64 8.93 4.03
N ILE A 60 -6.81 9.41 3.60
CA ILE A 60 -7.19 10.83 3.75
C ILE A 60 -7.27 11.23 5.23
N GLU A 61 -7.79 10.37 6.10
CA GLU A 61 -7.81 10.64 7.54
C GLU A 61 -6.39 10.67 8.14
N GLY A 62 -5.53 9.73 7.75
CA GLY A 62 -4.13 9.68 8.16
C GLY A 62 -3.35 10.92 7.73
N GLU A 63 -3.57 11.38 6.49
CA GLU A 63 -3.00 12.63 5.96
C GLU A 63 -3.47 13.83 6.77
N LYS A 64 -4.78 13.93 7.06
CA LYS A 64 -5.32 14.99 7.91
C LYS A 64 -4.71 14.97 9.31
N ALA A 65 -4.52 13.79 9.90
CA ALA A 65 -3.87 13.63 11.20
C ALA A 65 -2.43 14.14 11.17
N LEU A 66 -1.68 13.88 10.09
CA LEU A 66 -0.33 14.43 9.89
C LEU A 66 -0.33 15.96 9.85
N TYR A 67 -1.24 16.57 9.09
CA TYR A 67 -1.34 18.04 9.05
C TYR A 67 -1.78 18.65 10.38
N SER A 68 -2.54 17.92 11.19
CA SER A 68 -2.89 18.34 12.54
C SER A 68 -1.74 18.20 13.56
N GLY A 69 -0.62 17.59 13.16
CA GLY A 69 0.54 17.37 14.02
C GLY A 69 0.39 16.21 15.00
N ASP A 70 -0.51 15.26 14.72
CA ASP A 70 -0.75 14.06 15.53
C ASP A 70 -0.23 12.81 14.79
N PRO A 71 1.08 12.50 14.90
CA PRO A 71 1.67 11.38 14.19
C PRO A 71 1.21 10.02 14.72
N ASP A 72 0.82 9.90 15.99
CA ASP A 72 0.41 8.63 16.58
C ASP A 72 -0.95 8.16 16.02
N ARG A 73 -1.89 9.10 15.88
CA ARG A 73 -3.16 8.83 15.19
C ARG A 73 -2.92 8.47 13.73
N ALA A 74 -2.07 9.23 13.03
CA ALA A 74 -1.75 8.98 11.64
C ALA A 74 -1.21 7.55 11.43
N ILE A 75 -0.21 7.14 12.22
CA ILE A 75 0.38 5.79 12.16
C ILE A 75 -0.70 4.72 12.30
N THR A 76 -1.58 4.86 13.31
CA THR A 76 -2.64 3.88 13.58
C THR A 76 -3.61 3.73 12.41
N VAL A 77 -4.06 4.86 11.84
CA VAL A 77 -5.03 4.87 10.74
C VAL A 77 -4.40 4.36 9.44
N LEU A 78 -3.14 4.72 9.19
CA LEU A 78 -2.41 4.30 7.98
C LEU A 78 -2.05 2.81 8.01
N HIS A 79 -1.68 2.24 9.16
CA HIS A 79 -1.54 0.78 9.27
C HIS A 79 -2.86 0.07 8.95
N ARG A 80 -3.99 0.56 9.48
CA ARG A 80 -5.32 0.01 9.15
C ARG A 80 -5.67 0.13 7.67
N SER A 81 -5.13 1.14 6.99
CA SER A 81 -5.27 1.27 5.53
C SER A 81 -4.46 0.19 4.82
N LEU A 82 -3.18 0.04 5.18
CA LEU A 82 -2.26 -0.94 4.59
C LEU A 82 -2.66 -2.39 4.88
N ASP A 83 -3.34 -2.65 6.01
CA ASP A 83 -3.92 -3.96 6.31
C ASP A 83 -5.04 -4.33 5.30
N ARG A 84 -5.71 -3.34 4.72
CA ARG A 84 -6.77 -3.54 3.71
C ARG A 84 -6.23 -3.48 2.28
N ASP A 85 -5.33 -2.54 2.04
CA ASP A 85 -4.67 -2.34 0.76
C ASP A 85 -3.19 -2.03 0.97
N TYR A 86 -2.39 -3.09 0.90
CA TYR A 86 -0.94 -3.01 1.06
C TYR A 86 -0.25 -2.42 -0.20
N GLU A 87 -0.95 -2.32 -1.33
CA GLU A 87 -0.33 -1.83 -2.58
C GLU A 87 -0.48 -0.32 -2.76
N ASP A 88 -1.11 0.37 -1.81
CA ASP A 88 -1.25 1.82 -1.83
C ASP A 88 0.08 2.54 -1.50
N ALA A 89 0.71 3.10 -2.54
CA ALA A 89 1.95 3.87 -2.43
C ALA A 89 1.80 5.14 -1.59
N ASP A 90 0.64 5.80 -1.64
CA ASP A 90 0.37 7.00 -0.85
C ASP A 90 0.33 6.64 0.63
N ALA A 91 -0.33 5.52 0.98
CA ALA A 91 -0.41 5.02 2.34
C ALA A 91 0.98 4.74 2.93
N HIS A 92 1.86 4.08 2.18
CA HIS A 92 3.26 3.86 2.57
C HIS A 92 4.03 5.19 2.73
N THR A 93 3.84 6.14 1.82
CA THR A 93 4.50 7.46 1.87
C THR A 93 4.08 8.26 3.09
N PHE A 94 2.78 8.34 3.38
CA PHE A 94 2.27 9.03 4.55
C PHE A 94 2.68 8.33 5.85
N LEU A 95 2.71 7.00 5.88
CA LEU A 95 3.15 6.25 7.06
C LEU A 95 4.62 6.53 7.34
N ALA A 96 5.47 6.49 6.32
CA ALA A 96 6.90 6.79 6.45
C ALA A 96 7.13 8.22 6.98
N ARG A 97 6.35 9.21 6.49
CA ARG A 97 6.38 10.60 6.99
C ARG A 97 5.92 10.69 8.45
N ALA A 98 4.87 9.97 8.84
CA ALA A 98 4.38 9.93 10.21
C ALA A 98 5.43 9.38 11.19
N LEU A 99 6.05 8.27 10.82
CA LEU A 99 7.14 7.65 11.58
C LEU A 99 8.34 8.60 11.69
N GLU A 100 8.71 9.30 10.61
CA GLU A 100 9.77 10.31 10.68
C GLU A 100 9.45 11.47 11.62
N MET A 101 8.21 11.96 11.61
CA MET A 101 7.78 13.03 12.52
C MET A 101 7.93 12.58 13.98
N LYS A 102 7.54 11.33 14.27
CA LYS A 102 7.69 10.72 15.59
C LYS A 102 9.16 10.49 15.97
N LEU A 103 10.02 10.10 15.03
CA LEU A 103 11.46 9.96 15.27
C LEU A 103 12.16 11.31 15.50
N LYS A 104 11.67 12.40 14.91
CA LYS A 104 12.22 13.75 15.10
C LYS A 104 11.87 14.34 16.46
N SER A 105 10.73 13.96 17.06
CA SER A 105 10.34 14.42 18.40
C SER A 105 11.07 13.68 19.53
N GLN A 106 11.66 12.51 19.25
CA GLN A 106 12.41 11.72 20.22
C GLN A 106 13.87 12.21 20.37
N ALA A 107 14.37 12.24 21.60
CA ALA A 107 15.77 12.58 21.89
C ALA A 107 16.74 11.44 21.54
N GLU A 108 16.34 10.20 21.86
CA GLU A 108 17.03 8.97 21.43
C GLU A 108 16.09 8.22 20.49
N ARG A 109 16.63 7.80 19.33
CA ARG A 109 15.83 7.12 18.31
C ARG A 109 15.54 5.70 18.74
N ASP A 110 14.27 5.38 18.88
CA ASP A 110 13.84 3.99 19.07
C ASP A 110 14.28 3.13 17.86
N PRO A 111 15.09 2.07 18.08
CA PRO A 111 15.53 1.18 17.01
C PRO A 111 14.37 0.54 16.24
N GLU A 112 13.25 0.21 16.88
CA GLU A 112 12.12 -0.45 16.22
C GLU A 112 11.42 0.51 15.26
N LEU A 113 11.07 1.68 15.76
CA LEU A 113 10.43 2.74 14.99
C LEU A 113 11.33 3.22 13.84
N TYR A 114 12.64 3.32 14.09
CA TYR A 114 13.62 3.65 13.05
C TYR A 114 13.66 2.58 11.97
N ASN A 115 13.73 1.32 12.37
CA ASN A 115 13.82 0.19 11.44
C ASN A 115 12.55 0.07 10.59
N GLU A 116 11.39 0.34 11.15
CA GLU A 116 10.12 0.41 10.43
C GLU A 116 10.11 1.55 9.42
N CYS A 117 10.44 2.77 9.85
CA CYS A 117 10.52 3.94 8.98
C CYS A 117 11.42 3.73 7.74
N VAL A 118 12.59 3.11 7.94
CA VAL A 118 13.52 2.80 6.85
C VAL A 118 12.95 1.74 5.89
N LYS A 119 12.18 0.77 6.38
CA LYS A 119 11.53 -0.24 5.53
C LYS A 119 10.43 0.39 4.67
N GLU A 120 9.59 1.24 5.27
CA GLU A 120 8.51 1.92 4.56
C GLU A 120 9.03 2.79 3.42
N TRP A 121 10.06 3.62 3.68
CA TRP A 121 10.68 4.40 2.61
C TRP A 121 11.35 3.56 1.54
N LEU A 122 11.86 2.36 1.88
CA LEU A 122 12.42 1.44 0.90
C LEU A 122 11.35 0.80 0.02
N VAL A 123 10.15 0.56 0.54
CA VAL A 123 8.99 0.10 -0.22
C VAL A 123 8.59 1.14 -1.25
N VAL A 124 8.44 2.40 -0.82
CA VAL A 124 8.13 3.55 -1.70
C VAL A 124 9.20 3.71 -2.78
N LEU A 125 10.49 3.72 -2.41
CA LEU A 125 11.57 3.91 -3.38
C LEU A 125 11.61 2.84 -4.48
N ARG A 126 11.21 1.61 -4.16
CA ARG A 126 11.28 0.48 -5.09
C ARG A 126 9.97 0.22 -5.82
N ASN A 127 9.01 1.14 -5.70
CA ASN A 127 7.65 1.01 -6.21
C ASN A 127 7.07 -0.39 -5.90
N HIS A 128 7.32 -0.90 -4.68
CA HIS A 128 6.84 -2.25 -4.31
C HIS A 128 5.31 -2.30 -4.12
N SER A 129 4.66 -1.14 -4.11
CA SER A 129 3.23 -0.89 -3.93
C SER A 129 2.72 -0.09 -5.14
N GLY A 130 2.02 -0.73 -6.08
CA GLY A 130 1.49 -0.10 -7.31
C GLY A 130 1.48 -1.02 -8.55
N MET A 131 0.75 -0.62 -9.60
CA MET A 131 0.57 -1.38 -10.85
C MET A 131 1.85 -1.58 -11.68
N GLU A 132 2.95 -0.88 -11.38
CA GLU A 132 4.24 -0.94 -12.09
C GLU A 132 5.27 -1.89 -11.46
N ARG A 133 4.79 -2.87 -10.69
CA ARG A 133 5.62 -3.86 -9.99
C ARG A 133 6.54 -4.62 -10.95
N GLY A 134 7.82 -4.25 -11.01
CA GLY A 134 8.87 -5.05 -11.64
C GLY A 134 9.51 -4.49 -12.91
N GLU A 135 9.31 -3.21 -13.25
CA GLU A 135 9.90 -2.61 -14.46
C GLU A 135 11.41 -2.34 -14.35
N GLY A 136 11.98 -2.38 -13.13
CA GLY A 136 13.40 -2.14 -12.86
C GLY A 136 14.16 -3.35 -12.30
N ALA A 137 15.48 -3.41 -12.51
CA ALA A 137 16.33 -4.41 -11.87
C ALA A 137 16.23 -4.28 -10.35
N HIS A 138 15.65 -5.28 -9.68
CA HIS A 138 15.36 -5.29 -8.24
C HIS A 138 14.47 -4.12 -7.74
N GLY A 139 13.58 -3.60 -8.60
CA GLY A 139 12.65 -2.52 -8.30
C GLY A 139 13.25 -1.11 -8.43
N ILE A 140 14.48 -0.98 -8.95
CA ILE A 140 15.10 0.32 -9.23
C ILE A 140 15.22 0.48 -10.74
N ASN A 141 14.41 1.35 -11.32
CA ASN A 141 14.47 1.64 -12.76
C ASN A 141 15.55 2.71 -13.03
N ILE A 142 16.76 2.29 -13.42
CA ILE A 142 17.90 3.19 -13.67
C ILE A 142 17.65 4.15 -14.84
N LEU A 143 16.80 3.75 -15.79
CA LEU A 143 16.43 4.53 -16.98
C LEU A 143 15.04 5.18 -16.84
N GLY A 144 14.35 4.94 -15.73
CA GLY A 144 13.00 5.42 -15.43
C GLY A 144 12.93 6.89 -15.03
N HIS A 145 14.07 7.61 -15.09
CA HIS A 145 14.23 8.98 -14.59
C HIS A 145 13.48 10.10 -15.32
N LEU A 146 12.45 9.73 -16.08
CA LEU A 146 11.75 10.53 -17.09
C LEU A 146 10.23 10.64 -16.89
N TYR A 147 9.62 9.95 -15.92
CA TYR A 147 8.15 9.88 -15.77
C TYR A 147 7.66 10.30 -14.35
N GLU A 148 6.40 10.77 -14.25
CA GLU A 148 5.78 11.39 -13.06
C GLU A 148 5.78 10.51 -11.79
N ASP A 149 5.72 9.19 -11.94
CA ASP A 149 5.73 8.25 -10.80
C ASP A 149 7.07 8.17 -10.06
N GLU A 150 8.10 8.84 -10.58
CA GLU A 150 9.35 9.06 -9.84
C GLU A 150 9.30 10.12 -8.76
N GLU A 151 8.28 11.00 -8.69
CA GLU A 151 8.28 12.04 -7.66
C GLU A 151 8.36 11.41 -6.26
N HIS A 152 7.62 10.33 -6.04
CA HIS A 152 7.65 9.53 -4.82
C HIS A 152 8.98 8.80 -4.62
N GLY A 153 9.55 8.21 -5.67
CA GLY A 153 10.82 7.51 -5.62
C GLY A 153 12.01 8.43 -5.31
N VAL A 154 12.07 9.60 -5.95
CA VAL A 154 13.09 10.63 -5.72
C VAL A 154 12.97 11.20 -4.31
N ASP A 155 11.75 11.46 -3.83
CA ASP A 155 11.51 11.92 -2.46
C ASP A 155 11.96 10.86 -1.44
N ALA A 156 11.52 9.61 -1.62
CA ALA A 156 11.92 8.48 -0.77
C ALA A 156 13.44 8.29 -0.71
N ARG A 157 14.13 8.47 -1.84
CA ARG A 157 15.60 8.41 -1.89
C ARG A 157 16.24 9.50 -1.03
N LYS A 158 15.74 10.74 -1.10
CA LYS A 158 16.24 11.86 -0.28
C LYS A 158 16.03 11.58 1.20
N HIS A 159 14.86 11.06 1.56
CA HIS A 159 14.52 10.69 2.93
C HIS A 159 15.40 9.55 3.47
N LEU A 160 15.63 8.48 2.70
CA LEU A 160 16.55 7.40 3.08
C LEU A 160 17.99 7.89 3.30
N VAL A 161 18.50 8.75 2.41
CA VAL A 161 19.83 9.34 2.57
C VAL A 161 19.89 10.21 3.83
N LYS A 162 18.84 10.98 4.12
CA LYS A 162 18.76 11.81 5.32
C LYS A 162 18.70 10.99 6.62
N LEU A 163 17.99 9.86 6.61
CA LEU A 163 17.82 9.00 7.79
C LEU A 163 19.02 8.09 8.06
N THR A 164 19.59 7.50 7.02
CA THR A 164 20.62 6.45 7.11
C THR A 164 22.01 6.92 6.71
N GLY A 165 22.12 8.04 6.00
CA GLY A 165 23.37 8.52 5.38
C GLY A 165 23.71 7.84 4.05
N TYR A 166 22.98 6.79 3.64
CA TYR A 166 23.31 5.99 2.47
C TYR A 166 22.11 5.78 1.54
N ALA A 167 22.32 6.04 0.24
CA ALA A 167 21.36 5.64 -0.78
C ALA A 167 21.50 4.13 -1.09
N PRO A 168 20.40 3.40 -1.33
CA PRO A 168 20.47 2.04 -1.83
C PRO A 168 21.08 2.01 -3.23
N LYS A 169 21.94 1.01 -3.48
CA LYS A 169 22.55 0.82 -4.79
C LYS A 169 21.54 0.17 -5.75
N PRO A 170 21.56 0.52 -7.05
CA PRO A 170 20.63 -0.06 -8.03
C PRO A 170 20.66 -1.59 -8.13
N TRP A 171 21.84 -2.19 -7.92
CA TRP A 171 22.06 -3.65 -7.98
C TRP A 171 22.04 -4.33 -6.59
N GLU A 172 21.66 -3.60 -5.54
CA GLU A 172 21.59 -4.13 -4.18
C GLU A 172 20.17 -4.59 -3.86
N THR A 173 20.02 -5.77 -3.24
CA THR A 173 18.71 -6.26 -2.81
C THR A 173 18.24 -5.57 -1.53
N SER A 174 16.91 -5.49 -1.30
CA SER A 174 16.32 -4.86 -0.12
C SER A 174 16.91 -5.44 1.17
N ALA A 175 17.03 -6.77 1.25
CA ALA A 175 17.62 -7.45 2.40
C ALA A 175 19.08 -7.07 2.66
N LYS A 176 19.89 -6.87 1.61
CA LYS A 176 21.29 -6.47 1.74
C LYS A 176 21.42 -5.02 2.18
N TYR A 177 20.57 -4.13 1.65
CA TYR A 177 20.49 -2.75 2.10
C TYR A 177 20.09 -2.65 3.57
N LEU A 178 18.99 -3.30 3.96
CA LEU A 178 18.47 -3.29 5.33
C LEU A 178 19.48 -3.81 6.35
N LYS A 179 20.21 -4.90 6.06
CA LYS A 179 21.27 -5.39 6.95
C LYS A 179 22.38 -4.37 7.24
N ARG A 180 22.60 -3.39 6.36
CA ARG A 180 23.61 -2.33 6.53
C ARG A 180 23.11 -1.16 7.36
N VAL A 181 21.83 -0.83 7.27
CA VAL A 181 21.27 0.42 7.83
C VAL A 181 20.43 0.23 9.08
N LEU A 182 19.88 -0.97 9.31
CA LEU A 182 19.03 -1.23 10.46
C LEU A 182 19.83 -1.24 11.76
N LEU A 183 19.24 -0.68 12.81
CA LEU A 183 19.77 -0.70 14.16
C LEU A 183 19.45 -2.03 14.85
N PRO A 184 20.32 -2.55 15.73
CA PRO A 184 20.02 -3.77 16.47
C PRO A 184 18.85 -3.52 17.44
N THR A 185 17.72 -4.16 17.17
CA THR A 185 16.62 -4.24 18.15
C THR A 185 17.10 -5.07 19.34
N SER A 186 16.89 -4.57 20.56
CA SER A 186 17.52 -5.02 21.82
C SER A 186 17.23 -6.46 22.27
N GLY A 187 16.71 -7.34 21.41
CA GLY A 187 16.21 -8.67 21.77
C GLY A 187 16.89 -9.89 21.12
N THR A 188 17.69 -9.76 20.06
CA THR A 188 18.19 -10.96 19.32
C THR A 188 19.70 -11.11 19.44
N VAL A 189 20.17 -11.53 20.61
CA VAL A 189 21.52 -12.09 20.78
C VAL A 189 21.50 -13.53 20.25
N SER A 190 21.70 -13.71 18.95
CA SER A 190 21.99 -15.02 18.37
C SER A 190 23.43 -15.40 18.69
N GLY A 191 23.66 -15.82 19.94
CA GLY A 191 24.92 -16.42 20.34
C GLY A 191 24.99 -17.83 19.79
N ALA A 192 25.84 -18.08 18.80
CA ALA A 192 26.19 -19.45 18.41
C ALA A 192 26.86 -20.13 19.61
N VAL A 193 26.19 -21.11 20.22
CA VAL A 193 26.79 -21.96 21.26
C VAL A 193 27.87 -22.82 20.59
N VAL A 194 29.12 -22.40 20.71
CA VAL A 194 30.27 -23.20 20.32
C VAL A 194 30.34 -24.39 21.28
N LYS A 195 30.01 -25.59 20.79
CA LYS A 195 30.23 -26.84 21.55
C LYS A 195 31.74 -27.08 21.68
N ASP A 196 32.26 -26.96 22.90
CA ASP A 196 33.63 -27.36 23.22
C ASP A 196 33.84 -28.87 23.00
N LYS A 197 34.67 -29.22 22.03
CA LYS A 197 35.11 -30.61 21.75
C LYS A 197 36.31 -31.02 22.63
N SER A 198 36.22 -30.88 23.95
CA SER A 198 37.34 -31.19 24.86
C SER A 198 37.15 -32.41 25.77
N LYS A 199 36.08 -33.20 25.63
CA LYS A 199 35.86 -34.44 26.42
C LYS A 199 35.54 -35.66 25.58
N GLU A 200 36.47 -36.10 24.73
CA GLU A 200 36.39 -37.44 24.11
C GLU A 200 37.78 -38.02 23.78
N LYS A 201 38.73 -37.88 24.70
CA LYS A 201 40.02 -38.63 24.69
C LYS A 201 40.48 -38.87 26.13
N SER A 202 39.88 -39.83 26.83
CA SER A 202 40.46 -40.41 28.06
C SER A 202 39.72 -41.67 28.52
N LYS A 203 39.40 -42.59 27.62
CA LYS A 203 39.00 -43.96 27.99
C LYS A 203 39.36 -44.88 26.84
N ASP A 204 40.65 -45.20 26.74
CA ASP A 204 41.20 -46.37 26.05
C ASP A 204 42.69 -46.40 26.39
N ASP A 205 42.99 -46.74 27.65
CA ASP A 205 44.30 -47.20 28.11
C ASP A 205 44.15 -47.70 29.55
N LYS A 206 43.65 -48.94 29.69
CA LYS A 206 44.03 -49.90 30.73
C LYS A 206 43.43 -51.27 30.51
#